data_AF-A0A2W4P2U4-F1
#
_entry.id   AF-A0A2W4P2U4-F1
#
_cell.length_a   1.000
_cell.length_b   1.000
_cell.length_c   1.000
_cell.angle_alpha   90.00
_cell.angle_beta   90.00
_cell.angle_gamma   90.00
#
_symmetry.space_group_name_H-M   'P 1'
#
loop_
_entity.id
_entity.type
_entity.pdbx_description
1 polymer ?
#
loop_
_entity_poly.entity_id
_entity_poly.type
_entity_poly.pdbx_seq_one_letter_code
_entity_poly.pdbx_strand_id
1 'polypeptide(L)'
;MRRAFSPPLPNRCRFVAFRSNASPWAPFFFGLFRAGGPSAQVPISSGPATAGAIEKIVFGVGHGCSGADTASVTIEMPPGVGSVRPIPSSALDGLAIERDDSDTVVSVTWERRTSAVLASDMAFYELAVQLRVPNQPFTTLFFPTHQTCLGPDGEPSTVHWVGVDDTPGVEPAPALFVMPARYPGWNRFTVPADVADLFAFFSDAVIVWRGEAAFSANPTLAELLRQTSGVESLETLSVGDVVWVRY
;
A
#
# COMPACT_ATOMS: atom_id res chain seq x y z
N MET A 1 34.36 -30.52 -43.99
CA MET A 1 33.68 -31.63 -43.30
C MET A 1 33.38 -31.21 -41.87
N ARG A 2 32.11 -30.89 -41.57
CA ARG A 2 31.65 -30.47 -40.23
C ARG A 2 31.51 -31.71 -39.35
N ARG A 3 32.22 -31.78 -38.23
CA ARG A 3 31.98 -32.79 -37.18
C ARG A 3 30.90 -32.28 -36.24
N ALA A 4 29.77 -32.97 -36.22
CA ALA A 4 28.67 -32.72 -35.29
C ALA A 4 29.11 -33.12 -33.86
N PHE A 5 28.91 -32.20 -32.91
CA PHE A 5 29.10 -32.43 -31.49
C PHE A 5 27.74 -32.86 -30.92
N SER A 6 27.62 -34.12 -30.50
CA SER A 6 26.44 -34.61 -29.77
C SER A 6 26.60 -34.32 -28.27
N PRO A 7 25.60 -33.75 -27.58
CA PRO A 7 25.64 -33.60 -26.13
C PRO A 7 25.36 -34.94 -25.41
N PRO A 8 25.92 -35.15 -24.20
CA PRO A 8 25.68 -36.37 -23.43
C PRO A 8 24.29 -36.36 -22.78
N LEU A 9 23.65 -37.54 -22.77
CA LEU A 9 22.36 -37.79 -22.11
C LEU A 9 22.49 -37.69 -20.57
N PRO A 10 21.46 -37.17 -19.87
CA PRO A 10 21.46 -37.12 -18.41
C PRO A 10 21.28 -38.51 -17.80
N ASN A 11 22.20 -38.85 -16.89
CA ASN A 11 22.19 -40.08 -16.11
C ASN A 11 20.99 -40.12 -15.16
N ARG A 12 20.49 -41.35 -14.99
CA ARG A 12 19.35 -41.75 -14.17
C ARG A 12 19.48 -41.28 -12.72
N CYS A 13 18.58 -40.41 -12.27
CA CYS A 13 18.33 -40.18 -10.85
C CYS A 13 17.73 -41.45 -10.23
N ARG A 14 18.54 -42.16 -9.45
CA ARG A 14 18.10 -43.26 -8.58
C ARG A 14 17.35 -42.64 -7.39
N PHE A 15 16.05 -42.86 -7.31
CA PHE A 15 15.26 -42.57 -6.11
C PHE A 15 15.77 -43.46 -4.96
N VAL A 16 16.37 -42.85 -3.95
CA VAL A 16 16.61 -43.49 -2.64
C VAL A 16 15.35 -43.24 -1.80
N ALA A 17 14.60 -44.31 -1.54
CA ALA A 17 13.44 -44.27 -0.64
C ALA A 17 13.92 -44.03 0.79
N PHE A 18 13.65 -42.83 1.33
CA PHE A 18 13.78 -42.57 2.76
C PHE A 18 12.64 -43.27 3.49
N ARG A 19 12.98 -44.24 4.36
CA ARG A 19 12.06 -44.79 5.35
C ARG A 19 11.92 -43.76 6.48
N SER A 20 10.75 -43.15 6.60
CA SER A 20 10.38 -42.32 7.76
C SER A 20 10.06 -43.24 8.95
N ASN A 21 10.88 -43.17 10.00
CA ASN A 21 10.52 -43.71 11.32
C ASN A 21 9.51 -42.75 11.97
N ALA A 22 8.30 -43.25 12.20
CA ALA A 22 7.28 -42.57 12.98
C ALA A 22 7.70 -42.53 14.46
N SER A 23 7.73 -41.33 15.03
CA SER A 23 7.88 -41.08 16.47
C SER A 23 6.53 -40.63 17.04
N PRO A 24 6.07 -41.14 18.20
CA PRO A 24 4.74 -40.85 18.70
C PRO A 24 4.68 -39.55 19.51
N TRP A 25 3.70 -38.71 19.13
CA TRP A 25 2.84 -37.92 20.01
C TRP A 25 3.50 -36.71 20.71
N ALA A 26 3.60 -35.61 19.97
CA ALA A 26 3.58 -34.28 20.56
C ALA A 26 2.15 -33.71 20.41
N PRO A 27 1.51 -33.22 21.49
CA PRO A 27 0.22 -32.56 21.38
C PRO A 27 0.41 -31.25 20.61
N PHE A 28 -0.16 -31.19 19.40
CA PHE A 28 -0.35 -29.94 18.69
C PHE A 28 -1.34 -29.09 19.49
N PHE A 29 -0.82 -28.12 20.24
CA PHE A 29 -1.61 -26.96 20.64
C PHE A 29 -2.04 -26.26 19.36
N PHE A 30 -3.27 -26.52 18.91
CA PHE A 30 -3.98 -25.63 18.00
C PHE A 30 -4.18 -24.32 18.75
N GLY A 31 -3.21 -23.42 18.64
CA GLY A 31 -3.41 -22.02 18.95
C GLY A 31 -4.62 -21.56 18.13
N LEU A 32 -5.67 -21.14 18.82
CA LEU A 32 -6.84 -20.55 18.23
C LEU A 32 -6.38 -19.25 17.54
N PHE A 33 -5.97 -19.34 16.28
CA PHE A 33 -5.91 -18.18 15.41
C PHE A 33 -7.35 -17.71 15.27
N ARG A 34 -7.68 -16.68 16.05
CA ARG A 34 -8.88 -15.89 15.80
C ARG A 34 -8.63 -15.23 14.45
N ALA A 35 -9.18 -15.82 13.39
CA ALA A 35 -9.33 -15.11 12.12
C ALA A 35 -10.08 -13.81 12.46
N GLY A 36 -9.41 -12.67 12.32
CA GLY A 36 -10.11 -11.42 12.19
C GLY A 36 -11.09 -11.60 11.04
N GLY A 37 -12.36 -11.23 11.24
CA GLY A 37 -13.30 -11.15 10.12
C GLY A 37 -12.71 -10.21 9.05
N PRO A 38 -13.18 -10.29 7.80
CA PRO A 38 -12.78 -9.33 6.77
C PRO A 38 -12.94 -7.92 7.34
N SER A 39 -11.82 -7.22 7.50
CA SER A 39 -11.81 -5.83 7.97
C SER A 39 -12.23 -4.96 6.80
N ALA A 40 -13.13 -4.01 7.04
CA ALA A 40 -13.72 -3.13 6.03
C ALA A 40 -12.73 -2.06 5.55
N GLN A 41 -11.47 -2.43 5.32
CA GLN A 41 -10.42 -1.48 4.99
C GLN A 41 -10.74 -0.76 3.68
N VAL A 42 -10.42 0.53 3.65
CA VAL A 42 -10.46 1.35 2.44
C VAL A 42 -9.03 1.64 1.97
N PRO A 43 -8.27 0.66 1.42
CA PRO A 43 -6.91 0.91 0.97
C PRO A 43 -6.87 1.79 -0.28
N ILE A 44 -5.75 2.48 -0.46
CA ILE A 44 -5.42 3.06 -1.76
C ILE A 44 -5.00 1.93 -2.69
N SER A 45 -5.73 1.78 -3.79
CA SER A 45 -5.52 0.76 -4.82
C SER A 45 -4.69 1.27 -6.00
N SER A 46 -4.51 2.59 -6.12
CA SER A 46 -3.52 3.18 -7.01
C SER A 46 -2.12 3.06 -6.41
N GLY A 47 -1.09 3.05 -7.25
CA GLY A 47 0.31 2.97 -6.79
C GLY A 47 0.73 4.13 -5.88
N PRO A 48 2.00 4.14 -5.43
CA PRO A 48 2.55 5.34 -4.82
C PRO A 48 2.51 6.49 -5.84
N ALA A 49 2.44 7.73 -5.35
CA ALA A 49 2.24 8.91 -6.19
C ALA A 49 3.52 9.72 -6.39
N THR A 50 3.62 10.44 -7.50
CA THR A 50 4.79 11.30 -7.76
C THR A 50 4.61 12.69 -7.15
N ALA A 51 5.60 13.16 -6.38
CA ALA A 51 5.62 14.48 -5.77
C ALA A 51 5.36 15.59 -6.81
N GLY A 52 4.39 16.46 -6.52
CA GLY A 52 4.01 17.59 -7.38
C GLY A 52 3.17 17.25 -8.62
N ALA A 53 2.99 15.97 -8.94
CA ALA A 53 2.23 15.52 -10.11
C ALA A 53 0.72 15.68 -9.90
N ILE A 54 -0.03 15.74 -11.01
CA ILE A 54 -1.49 15.54 -10.99
C ILE A 54 -1.72 14.07 -11.32
N GLU A 55 -2.34 13.34 -10.39
CA GLU A 55 -2.57 11.91 -10.52
C GLU A 55 -4.00 11.54 -10.11
N LYS A 56 -4.45 10.35 -10.55
CA LYS A 56 -5.71 9.75 -10.13
C LYS A 56 -5.41 8.81 -8.97
N ILE A 57 -5.93 9.14 -7.80
CA ILE A 57 -5.87 8.28 -6.61
C ILE A 57 -7.17 7.47 -6.55
N VAL A 58 -7.05 6.16 -6.35
CA VAL A 58 -8.18 5.22 -6.28
C VAL A 58 -8.22 4.59 -4.90
N PHE A 59 -9.38 4.68 -4.26
CA PHE A 59 -9.71 4.07 -2.98
C PHE A 59 -10.60 2.86 -3.24
N GLY A 60 -10.19 1.70 -2.75
CA GLY A 60 -10.97 0.47 -2.85
C GLY A 60 -11.78 0.28 -1.58
N VAL A 61 -13.11 0.16 -1.68
CA VAL A 61 -13.99 -0.17 -0.57
C VAL A 61 -14.27 -1.66 -0.65
N GLY A 62 -13.57 -2.44 0.17
CA GLY A 62 -13.55 -3.91 0.07
C GLY A 62 -14.80 -4.60 0.61
N HIS A 63 -15.29 -4.10 1.74
CA HIS A 63 -16.41 -4.63 2.49
C HIS A 63 -17.14 -3.48 3.17
N GLY A 64 -18.41 -3.70 3.50
CA GLY A 64 -19.16 -2.84 4.41
C GLY A 64 -18.93 -3.16 5.90
N CYS A 65 -19.72 -2.54 6.77
CA CYS A 65 -19.46 -2.48 8.21
C CYS A 65 -20.15 -3.67 8.89
N SER A 66 -19.37 -4.59 9.48
CA SER A 66 -19.92 -5.78 10.17
C SER A 66 -20.92 -6.59 9.32
N GLY A 67 -20.72 -6.63 7.99
CA GLY A 67 -21.57 -7.36 7.04
C GLY A 67 -22.75 -6.55 6.47
N ALA A 68 -22.99 -5.33 6.95
CA ALA A 68 -23.93 -4.39 6.35
C ALA A 68 -23.29 -3.70 5.13
N ASP A 69 -24.06 -3.41 4.07
CA ASP A 69 -23.53 -2.78 2.86
C ASP A 69 -23.18 -1.30 3.07
N THR A 70 -22.22 -0.80 2.27
CA THR A 70 -21.76 0.58 2.33
C THR A 70 -22.80 1.53 1.74
N ALA A 71 -23.23 2.51 2.54
CA ALA A 71 -24.17 3.54 2.15
C ALA A 71 -23.45 4.83 1.73
N SER A 72 -22.40 5.24 2.44
CA SER A 72 -21.59 6.41 2.09
C SER A 72 -20.15 6.26 2.54
N VAL A 73 -19.27 6.97 1.83
CA VAL A 73 -17.85 7.10 2.18
C VAL A 73 -17.46 8.57 2.04
N THR A 74 -16.99 9.16 3.13
CA THR A 74 -16.37 10.49 3.14
C THR A 74 -14.86 10.34 3.27
N ILE A 75 -14.11 11.00 2.41
CA ILE A 75 -12.65 11.02 2.42
C ILE A 75 -12.21 12.47 2.64
N GLU A 76 -11.43 12.70 3.69
CA GLU A 76 -10.81 13.99 3.98
C GLU A 76 -9.53 14.17 3.15
N MET A 77 -9.33 15.39 2.65
CA MET A 77 -8.15 15.75 1.87
C MET A 77 -7.03 16.21 2.82
N PRO A 78 -5.86 15.54 2.84
CA PRO A 78 -4.77 15.96 3.70
C PRO A 78 -4.19 17.31 3.27
N PRO A 79 -3.57 18.07 4.20
CA PRO A 79 -2.98 19.36 3.90
C PRO A 79 -1.99 19.32 2.72
N GLY A 80 -2.01 20.37 1.91
CA GLY A 80 -1.12 20.53 0.76
C GLY A 80 -1.57 19.82 -0.51
N VAL A 81 -2.57 18.93 -0.44
CA VAL A 81 -3.24 18.40 -1.64
C VAL A 81 -3.98 19.53 -2.33
N GLY A 82 -3.81 19.64 -3.64
CA GLY A 82 -4.42 20.70 -4.45
C GLY A 82 -5.23 20.15 -5.62
N SER A 83 -5.94 21.03 -6.32
CA SER A 83 -6.61 20.71 -7.59
C SER A 83 -7.53 19.47 -7.53
N VAL A 84 -8.18 19.24 -6.38
CA VAL A 84 -9.02 18.07 -6.12
C VAL A 84 -10.24 18.07 -7.02
N ARG A 85 -10.44 16.97 -7.74
CA ARG A 85 -11.57 16.70 -8.63
C ARG A 85 -12.02 15.26 -8.42
N PRO A 86 -13.08 15.03 -7.63
CA PRO A 86 -13.61 13.69 -7.49
C PRO A 86 -14.24 13.19 -8.78
N ILE A 87 -14.12 11.88 -9.00
CA ILE A 87 -14.73 11.18 -10.12
C ILE A 87 -16.03 10.57 -9.61
N PRO A 88 -17.19 10.85 -10.25
CA PRO A 88 -18.45 10.21 -9.88
C PRO A 88 -18.33 8.68 -9.91
N SER A 89 -18.92 8.01 -8.91
CA SER A 89 -18.98 6.55 -8.87
C SER A 89 -20.29 6.07 -9.49
N SER A 90 -20.26 4.94 -10.19
CA SER A 90 -21.48 4.27 -10.66
C SER A 90 -22.15 3.45 -9.55
N ALA A 91 -21.42 3.13 -8.48
CA ALA A 91 -21.94 2.39 -7.34
C ALA A 91 -22.53 3.31 -6.28
N LEU A 92 -21.84 4.40 -5.93
CA LEU A 92 -22.30 5.43 -5.00
C LEU A 92 -22.55 6.71 -5.81
N ASP A 93 -23.78 6.89 -6.26
CA ASP A 93 -24.18 7.83 -7.32
C ASP A 93 -24.31 9.30 -6.87
N GLY A 94 -24.46 9.53 -5.56
CA GLY A 94 -24.39 10.84 -4.94
C GLY A 94 -22.95 11.29 -4.73
N LEU A 95 -22.70 12.59 -4.93
CA LEU A 95 -21.39 13.20 -4.78
C LEU A 95 -21.53 14.59 -4.14
N ALA A 96 -20.90 14.76 -2.99
CA ALA A 96 -20.79 16.04 -2.29
C ALA A 96 -19.32 16.44 -2.13
N ILE A 97 -19.05 17.74 -2.21
CA ILE A 97 -17.72 18.33 -2.05
C ILE A 97 -17.82 19.41 -0.99
N GLU A 98 -17.05 19.26 0.08
CA GLU A 98 -16.93 20.26 1.13
C GLU A 98 -15.71 21.14 0.87
N ARG A 99 -15.85 22.43 1.15
CA ARG A 99 -14.78 23.42 1.00
C ARG A 99 -14.63 24.26 2.25
N ASP A 100 -13.40 24.68 2.52
CA ASP A 100 -13.10 25.66 3.56
C ASP A 100 -13.38 27.11 3.12
N ASP A 101 -13.15 28.07 4.02
CA ASP A 101 -13.30 29.51 3.76
C ASP A 101 -12.38 30.04 2.65
N SER A 102 -11.34 29.29 2.28
CA SER A 102 -10.41 29.60 1.19
C SER A 102 -10.79 28.92 -0.12
N ASP A 103 -11.99 28.35 -0.22
CA ASP A 103 -12.48 27.57 -1.37
C ASP A 103 -11.65 26.31 -1.68
N THR A 104 -10.87 25.82 -0.72
CA THR A 104 -10.09 24.57 -0.85
C THR A 104 -10.98 23.38 -0.54
N VAL A 105 -10.94 22.34 -1.37
CA VAL A 105 -11.67 21.09 -1.11
C VAL A 105 -11.05 20.38 0.09
N VAL A 106 -11.82 20.20 1.16
CA VAL A 106 -11.38 19.57 2.41
C VAL A 106 -11.92 18.16 2.59
N SER A 107 -13.07 17.84 1.98
CA SER A 107 -13.61 16.48 1.99
C SER A 107 -14.42 16.21 0.73
N VAL A 108 -14.53 14.92 0.37
CA VAL A 108 -15.42 14.44 -0.67
C VAL A 108 -16.24 13.28 -0.12
N THR A 109 -17.55 13.33 -0.31
CA THR A 109 -18.46 12.26 0.04
C THR A 109 -19.06 11.64 -1.20
N TRP A 110 -18.93 10.32 -1.32
CA TRP A 110 -19.77 9.52 -2.20
C TRP A 110 -20.85 8.86 -1.36
N GLU A 111 -22.08 8.94 -1.83
CA GLU A 111 -23.22 8.36 -1.12
C GLU A 111 -24.13 7.64 -2.10
N ARG A 112 -24.85 6.66 -1.58
CA ARG A 112 -25.89 5.97 -2.31
C ARG A 112 -27.23 6.48 -1.83
N ARG A 113 -28.23 6.51 -2.73
CA ARG A 113 -29.63 6.58 -2.28
C ARG A 113 -29.94 5.40 -1.36
N THR A 114 -30.59 5.65 -0.23
CA THR A 114 -30.97 4.63 0.76
C THR A 114 -31.68 3.43 0.13
N SER A 115 -32.54 3.66 -0.86
CA SER A 115 -33.29 2.61 -1.57
C SER A 115 -32.45 1.68 -2.43
N ALA A 116 -31.18 2.02 -2.68
CA ALA A 116 -30.27 1.25 -3.53
C ALA A 116 -29.21 0.48 -2.73
N VAL A 117 -29.19 0.63 -1.39
CA VAL A 117 -28.26 -0.12 -0.53
C VAL A 117 -28.56 -1.61 -0.64
N LEU A 118 -27.51 -2.41 -0.80
CA LEU A 118 -27.65 -3.85 -0.96
C LEU A 118 -28.05 -4.49 0.36
N ALA A 119 -28.83 -5.57 0.29
CA ALA A 119 -29.28 -6.30 1.46
C ALA A 119 -28.14 -7.02 2.22
N SER A 120 -26.95 -7.09 1.63
CA SER A 120 -25.77 -7.76 2.17
C SER A 120 -24.48 -7.22 1.57
N ASP A 121 -23.42 -7.22 2.38
CA ASP A 121 -22.05 -6.92 1.95
C ASP A 121 -21.52 -7.96 0.94
N MET A 122 -21.54 -7.63 -0.35
CA MET A 122 -21.13 -8.54 -1.43
C MET A 122 -20.31 -7.88 -2.53
N ALA A 123 -20.16 -6.55 -2.52
CA ALA A 123 -19.62 -5.81 -3.64
C ALA A 123 -18.38 -5.00 -3.23
N PHE A 124 -17.42 -4.97 -4.14
CA PHE A 124 -16.26 -4.09 -4.09
C PHE A 124 -16.56 -2.80 -4.85
N TYR A 125 -16.16 -1.65 -4.31
CA TYR A 125 -16.38 -0.36 -4.95
C TYR A 125 -15.06 0.41 -5.11
N GLU A 126 -14.91 1.11 -6.23
CA GLU A 126 -13.83 2.08 -6.41
C GLU A 126 -14.36 3.50 -6.31
N LEU A 127 -13.70 4.30 -5.49
CA LEU A 127 -13.88 5.75 -5.41
C LEU A 127 -12.58 6.39 -5.89
N ALA A 128 -12.67 7.47 -6.66
CA ALA A 128 -11.47 8.04 -7.25
C ALA A 128 -11.47 9.57 -7.25
N VAL A 129 -10.28 10.13 -7.07
CA VAL A 129 -10.03 11.56 -7.08
C VAL A 129 -8.84 11.84 -7.99
N GLN A 130 -9.00 12.78 -8.92
CA GLN A 130 -7.83 13.43 -9.52
C GLN A 130 -7.39 14.56 -8.59
N LEU A 131 -6.13 14.58 -8.20
CA LEU A 131 -5.57 15.62 -7.34
C LEU A 131 -4.14 15.95 -7.72
N ARG A 132 -3.66 17.12 -7.28
CA ARG A 132 -2.25 17.47 -7.26
C ARG A 132 -1.64 17.01 -5.95
N VAL A 133 -0.65 16.14 -6.06
CA VAL A 133 0.16 15.64 -4.95
C VAL A 133 1.07 16.77 -4.45
N PRO A 134 1.24 16.97 -3.14
CA PRO A 134 2.23 17.90 -2.61
C PRO A 134 3.63 17.60 -3.14
N ASN A 135 4.45 18.63 -3.36
CA ASN A 135 5.84 18.43 -3.75
C ASN A 135 6.72 18.11 -2.53
N GLN A 136 6.42 16.99 -1.86
CA GLN A 136 7.09 16.52 -0.63
C GLN A 136 7.45 15.04 -0.79
N PRO A 137 8.50 14.70 -1.58
CA PRO A 137 8.88 13.31 -1.77
C PRO A 137 9.40 12.68 -0.46
N PHE A 138 9.34 11.35 -0.37
CA PHE A 138 9.70 10.56 0.82
C PHE A 138 8.79 10.84 2.03
N THR A 139 7.53 11.14 1.76
CA THR A 139 6.50 11.32 2.79
C THR A 139 5.32 10.41 2.52
N THR A 140 4.43 10.29 3.51
CA THR A 140 3.17 9.56 3.39
C THR A 140 2.02 10.53 3.60
N LEU A 141 1.05 10.54 2.68
CA LEU A 141 -0.23 11.21 2.88
C LEU A 141 -1.21 10.21 3.45
N PHE A 142 -1.88 10.59 4.53
CA PHE A 142 -2.99 9.82 5.09
C PHE A 142 -4.30 10.51 4.72
N PHE A 143 -5.27 9.73 4.29
CA PHE A 143 -6.59 10.20 3.90
C PHE A 143 -7.63 9.70 4.91
N PRO A 144 -7.93 10.46 5.99
CA PRO A 144 -8.97 10.08 6.93
C PRO A 144 -10.25 9.73 6.19
N THR A 145 -10.79 8.55 6.48
CA THR A 145 -11.94 8.01 5.75
C THR A 145 -13.02 7.56 6.72
N HIS A 146 -14.26 7.94 6.41
CA HIS A 146 -15.44 7.64 7.21
C HIS A 146 -16.41 6.84 6.34
N GLN A 147 -16.58 5.57 6.70
CA GLN A 147 -17.46 4.67 5.98
C GLN A 147 -18.73 4.46 6.80
N THR A 148 -19.86 4.87 6.27
CA THR A 148 -21.18 4.62 6.86
C THR A 148 -21.87 3.50 6.11
N CYS A 149 -22.41 2.55 6.86
CA CYS A 149 -23.13 1.39 6.38
C CYS A 149 -24.53 1.36 6.97
N LEU A 150 -25.48 0.77 6.24
CA LEU A 150 -26.87 0.66 6.70
C LEU A 150 -27.21 -0.81 6.93
N GLY A 151 -27.63 -1.11 8.16
CA GLY A 151 -28.11 -2.43 8.55
C GLY A 151 -29.43 -2.82 7.86
N PRO A 152 -29.84 -4.10 7.94
CA PRO A 152 -31.10 -4.57 7.36
C PRO A 152 -32.36 -3.87 7.91
N ASP A 153 -32.27 -3.31 9.11
CA ASP A 153 -33.30 -2.51 9.79
C ASP A 153 -33.24 -1.02 9.43
N GLY A 154 -32.23 -0.59 8.66
CA GLY A 154 -31.98 0.79 8.28
C GLY A 154 -31.17 1.58 9.31
N GLU A 155 -30.67 0.95 10.38
CA GLU A 155 -29.83 1.62 11.36
C GLU A 155 -28.41 1.87 10.80
N PRO A 156 -27.89 3.11 10.90
CA PRO A 156 -26.56 3.43 10.41
C PRO A 156 -25.48 3.00 11.40
N SER A 157 -24.37 2.50 10.87
CA SER A 157 -23.12 2.30 11.60
C SER A 157 -21.98 2.96 10.85
N THR A 158 -21.00 3.52 11.55
CA THR A 158 -19.84 4.21 10.92
C THR A 158 -18.54 3.66 11.45
N VAL A 159 -17.60 3.40 10.54
CA VAL A 159 -16.21 3.04 10.84
C VAL A 159 -15.30 4.20 10.43
N HIS A 160 -14.32 4.51 11.29
CA HIS A 160 -13.41 5.65 11.17
C HIS A 160 -11.98 5.18 10.91
N TRP A 161 -11.51 5.33 9.67
CA TRP A 161 -10.15 5.01 9.22
C TRP A 161 -9.27 6.26 9.34
N VAL A 162 -8.75 6.53 10.53
CA VAL A 162 -8.08 7.80 10.87
C VAL A 162 -6.67 7.63 11.43
N GLY A 163 -6.22 6.39 11.64
CA GLY A 163 -4.91 6.07 12.19
C GLY A 163 -3.78 6.44 11.23
N VAL A 164 -2.75 7.11 11.75
CA VAL A 164 -1.53 7.48 11.01
C VAL A 164 -0.31 6.68 11.44
N ASP A 165 -0.51 5.77 12.40
CA ASP A 165 0.49 4.90 13.01
C ASP A 165 -0.19 3.59 13.48
N ASP A 166 0.60 2.71 14.10
CA ASP A 166 0.12 1.40 14.58
C ASP A 166 -0.59 1.46 15.94
N THR A 167 -1.26 2.58 16.27
CA THR A 167 -1.99 2.71 17.53
C THR A 167 -3.09 1.64 17.65
N PRO A 168 -3.04 0.76 18.66
CA PRO A 168 -4.03 -0.32 18.80
C PRO A 168 -5.47 0.22 18.95
N GLY A 169 -6.39 -0.36 18.18
CA GLY A 169 -7.81 -0.01 18.24
C GLY A 169 -8.19 1.26 17.46
N VAL A 170 -7.23 1.87 16.74
CA VAL A 170 -7.50 2.91 15.75
C VAL A 170 -7.33 2.30 14.37
N GLU A 171 -8.37 2.38 13.54
CA GLU A 171 -8.30 1.83 12.19
C GLU A 171 -7.41 2.74 11.31
N PRO A 172 -6.46 2.18 10.53
CA PRO A 172 -5.51 2.96 9.76
C PRO A 172 -6.19 3.68 8.60
N ALA A 173 -5.85 4.96 8.42
CA ALA A 173 -6.27 5.73 7.27
C ALA A 173 -5.60 5.21 5.98
N PRO A 174 -6.28 5.27 4.81
CA PRO A 174 -5.63 5.04 3.54
C PRO A 174 -4.35 5.87 3.38
N ALA A 175 -3.24 5.20 3.10
CA ALA A 175 -1.90 5.79 3.05
C ALA A 175 -1.37 5.82 1.60
N LEU A 176 -0.90 7.00 1.16
CA LEU A 176 -0.28 7.21 -0.14
C LEU A 176 1.18 7.61 0.05
N PHE A 177 2.11 6.74 -0.36
CA PHE A 177 3.53 7.13 -0.41
C PHE A 177 3.78 8.13 -1.53
N VAL A 178 4.45 9.23 -1.20
CA VAL A 178 4.84 10.28 -2.13
C VAL A 178 6.30 10.08 -2.52
N MET A 179 6.52 9.74 -3.79
CA MET A 179 7.82 9.40 -4.35
C MET A 179 8.43 10.60 -5.07
N PRO A 180 9.77 10.70 -5.12
CA PRO A 180 10.41 11.64 -6.04
C PRO A 180 10.12 11.25 -7.50
N ALA A 181 10.19 12.23 -8.40
CA ALA A 181 10.32 11.93 -9.82
C ALA A 181 11.60 11.11 -10.06
N ARG A 182 11.49 10.01 -10.79
CA ARG A 182 12.58 9.08 -11.06
C ARG A 182 12.64 8.68 -12.53
N TYR A 183 13.83 8.37 -13.01
CA TYR A 183 14.10 7.94 -14.38
C TYR A 183 14.79 6.57 -14.38
N PRO A 184 14.71 5.79 -15.48
CA PRO A 184 15.48 4.55 -15.60
C PRO A 184 16.99 4.77 -15.39
N GLY A 185 17.63 3.90 -14.60
CA GLY A 185 19.06 4.03 -14.28
C GLY A 185 19.34 4.78 -12.99
N TRP A 186 20.49 5.46 -12.94
CA TRP A 186 20.97 6.13 -11.73
C TRP A 186 20.32 7.50 -11.52
N ASN A 187 19.71 7.67 -10.37
CA ASN A 187 19.11 8.90 -9.89
C ASN A 187 19.87 9.36 -8.65
N ARG A 188 19.98 10.68 -8.47
CA ARG A 188 20.56 11.29 -7.27
C ARG A 188 19.48 12.09 -6.56
N PHE A 189 19.25 11.80 -5.28
CA PHE A 189 18.30 12.55 -4.46
C PHE A 189 18.98 13.14 -3.24
N THR A 190 18.48 14.30 -2.82
CA THR A 190 18.69 14.82 -1.46
C THR A 190 17.41 14.56 -0.69
N VAL A 191 17.52 13.83 0.41
CA VAL A 191 16.40 13.40 1.24
C VAL A 191 15.85 14.61 2.00
N PRO A 192 14.56 14.97 1.84
CA PRO A 192 13.98 16.16 2.46
C PRO A 192 13.45 15.92 3.88
N ALA A 193 13.29 14.67 4.30
CA ALA A 193 12.76 14.25 5.59
C ALA A 193 13.30 12.86 5.97
N ASP A 194 13.35 12.54 7.25
CA ASP A 194 13.84 11.24 7.72
C ASP A 194 12.97 10.08 7.17
N VAL A 195 13.64 9.01 6.71
CA VAL A 195 13.00 7.80 6.18
C VAL A 195 13.41 6.61 7.04
N ALA A 196 12.49 6.16 7.89
CA ALA A 196 12.70 5.01 8.76
C ALA A 196 12.45 3.67 8.04
N ASP A 197 11.50 3.63 7.11
CA ASP A 197 11.18 2.43 6.32
C ASP A 197 11.66 2.60 4.87
N LEU A 198 12.84 2.08 4.57
CA LEU A 198 13.39 2.11 3.21
C LEU A 198 12.62 1.20 2.24
N PHE A 199 11.98 0.13 2.75
CA PHE A 199 11.23 -0.77 1.90
C PHE A 199 9.99 -0.07 1.33
N ALA A 200 9.31 0.76 2.12
CA ALA A 200 8.18 1.57 1.68
C ALA A 200 8.49 2.45 0.45
N PHE A 201 9.69 3.06 0.42
CA PHE A 201 10.06 4.04 -0.63
C PHE A 201 11.01 3.50 -1.70
N PHE A 202 11.63 2.34 -1.51
CA PHE A 202 12.64 1.80 -2.42
C PHE A 202 12.43 0.31 -2.74
N SER A 203 11.22 -0.23 -2.53
CA SER A 203 10.90 -1.63 -2.89
C SER A 203 11.06 -1.94 -4.38
N ASP A 204 10.89 -0.94 -5.25
CA ASP A 204 11.08 -1.06 -6.70
C ASP A 204 12.48 -0.63 -7.17
N ALA A 205 13.35 -0.18 -6.27
CA ALA A 205 14.74 0.11 -6.59
C ALA A 205 15.56 -1.19 -6.67
N VAL A 206 16.49 -1.23 -7.61
CA VAL A 206 17.52 -2.27 -7.65
C VAL A 206 18.45 -2.12 -6.44
N ILE A 207 18.92 -0.89 -6.18
CA ILE A 207 19.84 -0.59 -5.08
C ILE A 207 19.80 0.90 -4.72
N VAL A 208 19.99 1.21 -3.43
CA VAL A 208 20.15 2.54 -2.87
C VAL A 208 21.51 2.64 -2.22
N TRP A 209 22.26 3.71 -2.47
CA TRP A 209 23.55 3.99 -1.85
C TRP A 209 23.52 5.31 -1.10
N ARG A 210 24.12 5.33 0.09
CA ARG A 210 24.49 6.54 0.85
C ARG A 210 25.93 6.38 1.34
N GLY A 211 26.88 7.02 0.66
CA GLY A 211 28.30 6.83 0.94
C GLY A 211 28.68 5.36 0.76
N GLU A 212 29.21 4.73 1.82
CA GLU A 212 29.59 3.31 1.84
C GLU A 212 28.43 2.38 2.28
N ALA A 213 27.28 2.93 2.66
CA ALA A 213 26.11 2.15 3.06
C ALA A 213 25.18 1.87 1.87
N ALA A 214 24.61 0.66 1.80
CA ALA A 214 23.69 0.26 0.73
C ALA A 214 22.45 -0.50 1.23
N PHE A 215 21.34 -0.29 0.51
CA PHE A 215 20.06 -0.99 0.72
C PHE A 215 19.58 -1.61 -0.60
N SER A 216 18.97 -2.79 -0.52
CA SER A 216 18.24 -3.42 -1.61
C SER A 216 17.07 -4.21 -1.06
N ALA A 217 15.86 -3.98 -1.60
CA ALA A 217 14.69 -4.79 -1.30
C ALA A 217 14.78 -6.22 -1.87
N ASN A 218 15.66 -6.46 -2.85
CA ASN A 218 15.95 -7.80 -3.34
C ASN A 218 16.81 -8.58 -2.31
N PRO A 219 16.33 -9.72 -1.77
CA PRO A 219 17.02 -10.44 -0.70
C PRO A 219 18.34 -11.06 -1.14
N THR A 220 18.46 -11.47 -2.41
CA THR A 220 19.71 -12.01 -2.97
C THR A 220 20.78 -10.92 -3.06
N LEU A 221 20.42 -9.73 -3.54
CA LEU A 221 21.36 -8.62 -3.59
C LEU A 221 21.70 -8.10 -2.19
N ALA A 222 20.73 -8.05 -1.28
CA ALA A 222 20.98 -7.69 0.12
C ALA A 222 22.00 -8.61 0.80
N GLU A 223 21.95 -9.93 0.52
CA GLU A 223 22.96 -10.88 0.99
C GLU A 223 24.35 -10.60 0.41
N LEU A 224 24.44 -10.31 -0.90
CA LEU A 224 25.70 -9.97 -1.54
C LEU A 224 26.33 -8.69 -0.96
N LEU A 225 25.51 -7.67 -0.67
CA LEU A 225 25.99 -6.43 -0.05
C LEU A 225 26.60 -6.70 1.33
N ARG A 226 25.96 -7.52 2.16
CA ARG A 226 26.48 -7.91 3.48
C ARG A 226 27.80 -8.68 3.43
N GLN A 227 28.09 -9.35 2.32
CA GLN A 227 29.35 -10.07 2.11
C GLN A 227 30.43 -9.21 1.43
N THR A 228 30.09 -8.00 0.97
CA THR A 228 31.01 -7.14 0.24
C THR A 228 31.86 -6.31 1.20
N SER A 229 33.18 -6.44 1.09
CA SER A 229 34.12 -5.69 1.93
C SER A 229 33.97 -4.18 1.72
N GLY A 230 33.86 -3.42 2.81
CA GLY A 230 33.72 -1.96 2.79
C GLY A 230 32.30 -1.47 2.50
N VAL A 231 31.28 -2.34 2.54
CA VAL A 231 29.87 -1.96 2.39
C VAL A 231 29.14 -2.14 3.71
N GLU A 232 28.49 -1.06 4.17
CA GLU A 232 27.64 -1.06 5.36
C GLU A 232 26.17 -1.29 4.99
N SER A 233 25.37 -1.79 5.94
CA SER A 233 23.92 -1.89 5.75
C SER A 233 23.29 -0.50 5.89
N LEU A 234 22.49 -0.09 4.92
CA LEU A 234 21.67 1.11 5.01
C LEU A 234 20.28 0.74 5.52
N GLU A 235 19.95 1.17 6.73
CA GLU A 235 18.66 0.85 7.39
C GLU A 235 17.69 2.04 7.40
N THR A 236 18.22 3.26 7.47
CA THR A 236 17.43 4.50 7.53
C THR A 236 18.14 5.63 6.80
N LEU A 237 17.38 6.65 6.38
CA LEU A 237 17.91 7.91 5.84
C LEU A 237 17.49 9.08 6.72
N SER A 238 18.36 10.08 6.80
CA SER A 238 18.07 11.33 7.49
C SER A 238 17.90 12.48 6.51
N VAL A 239 17.22 13.53 6.95
CA VAL A 239 17.14 14.80 6.21
C VAL A 239 18.53 15.29 5.81
N GLY A 240 18.68 15.68 4.54
CA GLY A 240 19.93 16.13 3.95
C GLY A 240 20.82 15.03 3.39
N ASP A 241 20.53 13.75 3.66
CA ASP A 241 21.28 12.64 3.06
C ASP A 241 21.24 12.71 1.53
N VAL A 242 22.39 12.49 0.89
CA VAL A 242 22.50 12.37 -0.56
C VAL A 242 22.56 10.89 -0.91
N VAL A 243 21.55 10.43 -1.64
CA VAL A 243 21.45 9.03 -2.06
C VAL A 243 21.57 8.87 -3.57
N TRP A 244 22.18 7.77 -3.99
CA TRP A 244 22.17 7.31 -5.37
C TRP A 244 21.31 6.06 -5.48
N VAL A 245 20.27 6.14 -6.31
CA VAL A 245 19.27 5.07 -6.46
C VAL A 245 19.27 4.59 -7.89
N ARG A 246 19.33 3.27 -8.07
CA ARG A 246 19.15 2.65 -9.38
C ARG A 246 17.76 2.04 -9.46
N TYR A 247 16.98 2.50 -10.43
CA TYR A 247 15.72 1.89 -10.86
C TYR A 247 15.93 1.15 -12.19
#